data_AF-A0A9Q4FIQ4-F1
#
_entry.id   AF-A0A9Q4FIQ4-F1
#
_cell.length_a   1.000
_cell.length_b   1.000
_cell.length_c   1.000
_cell.angle_alpha   90.00
_cell.angle_beta   90.00
_cell.angle_gamma   90.00
#
_symmetry.space_group_name_H-M   'P 1'
#
loop_
_entity.id
_entity.type
_entity.pdbx_description
1 polymer ?
#
loop_
_entity_poly.entity_id
_entity_poly.type
_entity_poly.pdbx_seq_one_letter_code
_entity_poly.pdbx_strand_id
1 'polypeptide(L)'
;MSGYGINNLLVEYFRHVALTEHGAVWTHHTTAIISYRTWLSSIWEGIGNGRGQPMPVMFETRSNLEKWACQNNHSLTPICFTNKKKPNAYILLGDDDAINWYRGTFFLWVKANWKGYRKAFEIWLDQNRSGDSLEYLHDCAIETYKSAINLIKAGVIFKKRTPQEVKKIINLIAAQILLHEKNLNFDASNISGEELFAPFDYTLDGDHVVNKSSLKDLSDAWVLMAPVHADANRGFGCRVERNYPRYKQGTGVLELDPSMAFKLFASFMPTNPKELEEAMGFVGRQMGPLGELDDVIEEMYIQMKSHLA
;
A
#
# COMPACT_ATOMS: atom_id res chain seq x y z
N MET A 1 2.16 -18.60 -0.20
CA MET A 1 1.48 -17.29 -0.10
C MET A 1 0.19 -17.37 -0.87
N SER A 2 -0.92 -17.15 -0.20
CA SER A 2 -2.26 -17.50 -0.69
C SER A 2 -2.90 -16.29 -1.37
N GLY A 3 -2.91 -16.33 -2.71
CA GLY A 3 -3.25 -15.21 -3.61
C GLY A 3 -4.69 -14.69 -3.57
N TYR A 4 -5.49 -14.98 -2.55
CA TYR A 4 -6.90 -14.59 -2.49
C TYR A 4 -7.15 -13.09 -2.28
N GLY A 5 -6.26 -12.45 -1.53
CA GLY A 5 -6.38 -11.05 -1.12
C GLY A 5 -5.98 -10.04 -2.18
N ILE A 6 -4.78 -10.23 -2.71
CA ILE A 6 -4.17 -9.43 -3.78
C ILE A 6 -5.11 -9.35 -5.00
N ASN A 7 -5.85 -10.43 -5.27
CA ASN A 7 -6.69 -10.56 -6.47
C ASN A 7 -7.98 -9.73 -6.48
N ASN A 8 -8.57 -9.35 -5.33
CA ASN A 8 -9.78 -8.50 -5.30
C ASN A 8 -9.47 -7.00 -5.39
N LEU A 9 -8.36 -6.59 -4.77
CA LEU A 9 -7.89 -5.20 -4.77
C LEU A 9 -7.63 -4.71 -6.18
N LEU A 10 -6.92 -5.56 -6.89
CA LEU A 10 -6.61 -5.43 -8.29
C LEU A 10 -7.88 -5.18 -9.10
N VAL A 11 -8.91 -6.00 -8.92
CA VAL A 11 -10.18 -5.82 -9.63
C VAL A 11 -10.84 -4.46 -9.38
N GLU A 12 -10.79 -3.91 -8.17
CA GLU A 12 -11.36 -2.58 -7.90
C GLU A 12 -10.51 -1.45 -8.48
N TYR A 13 -9.17 -1.52 -8.37
CA TYR A 13 -8.26 -0.61 -9.06
C TYR A 13 -8.46 -0.69 -10.60
N PHE A 14 -8.65 -1.88 -11.15
CA PHE A 14 -8.84 -2.12 -12.59
C PHE A 14 -10.21 -1.74 -13.10
N ARG A 15 -11.27 -1.86 -12.30
CA ARG A 15 -12.59 -1.30 -12.65
C ARG A 15 -12.49 0.20 -12.86
N HIS A 16 -11.61 0.88 -12.13
CA HIS A 16 -11.43 2.32 -12.26
C HIS A 16 -10.45 2.70 -13.38
N VAL A 17 -9.30 2.01 -13.48
CA VAL A 17 -8.31 2.23 -14.55
C VAL A 17 -8.86 1.89 -15.93
N ALA A 18 -9.67 0.83 -16.07
CA ALA A 18 -10.32 0.45 -17.33
C ALA A 18 -11.42 1.44 -17.79
N LEU A 19 -11.81 2.40 -16.95
CA LEU A 19 -12.73 3.49 -17.31
C LEU A 19 -11.99 4.74 -17.82
N THR A 20 -10.65 4.73 -17.84
CA THR A 20 -9.83 5.86 -18.35
C THR A 20 -9.26 5.53 -19.74
N GLU A 21 -9.25 6.50 -20.66
CA GLU A 21 -8.78 6.33 -22.06
C GLU A 21 -7.31 5.86 -22.20
N HIS A 22 -6.52 5.89 -21.11
CA HIS A 22 -5.10 5.53 -21.08
C HIS A 22 -4.76 4.39 -20.09
N GLY A 23 -5.73 3.55 -19.72
CA GLY A 23 -5.65 2.58 -18.62
C GLY A 23 -4.61 1.45 -18.70
N ALA A 24 -3.64 1.55 -19.61
CA ALA A 24 -2.56 0.60 -19.87
C ALA A 24 -1.19 1.05 -19.39
N VAL A 25 -0.99 2.36 -19.30
CA VAL A 25 0.34 2.98 -19.27
C VAL A 25 0.97 2.90 -17.87
N TRP A 26 0.19 2.48 -16.87
CA TRP A 26 0.50 2.63 -15.44
C TRP A 26 0.78 1.31 -14.71
N THR A 27 1.41 0.37 -15.41
CA THR A 27 1.67 -1.01 -14.92
C THR A 27 2.57 -1.06 -13.69
N HIS A 28 3.55 -0.16 -13.59
CA HIS A 28 4.44 -0.05 -12.44
C HIS A 28 3.73 0.36 -11.14
N HIS A 29 2.66 1.18 -11.21
CA HIS A 29 1.88 1.56 -10.03
C HIS A 29 1.10 0.40 -9.44
N THR A 30 0.49 -0.40 -10.31
CA THR A 30 -0.19 -1.63 -9.93
C THR A 30 0.76 -2.52 -9.13
N THR A 31 1.97 -2.73 -9.65
CA THR A 31 2.95 -3.57 -8.97
C THR A 31 3.47 -2.92 -7.69
N ALA A 32 3.68 -1.60 -7.66
CA ALA A 32 4.06 -0.90 -6.44
C ALA A 32 3.03 -1.10 -5.31
N ILE A 33 1.73 -1.05 -5.61
CA ILE A 33 0.65 -1.30 -4.63
C ILE A 33 0.64 -2.77 -4.21
N ILE A 34 0.71 -3.71 -5.16
CA ILE A 34 0.68 -5.15 -4.88
C ILE A 34 1.86 -5.49 -3.97
N SER A 35 3.07 -5.09 -4.35
CA SER A 35 4.28 -5.36 -3.58
C SER A 35 4.19 -4.75 -2.20
N TYR A 36 3.78 -3.47 -2.10
CA TYR A 36 3.62 -2.78 -0.82
C TYR A 36 2.66 -3.52 0.12
N ARG A 37 1.47 -3.89 -0.35
CA ARG A 37 0.50 -4.61 0.48
C ARG A 37 0.91 -6.05 0.75
N THR A 38 1.62 -6.70 -0.16
CA THR A 38 2.19 -8.04 0.08
C THR A 38 3.20 -7.99 1.21
N TRP A 39 4.10 -7.01 1.19
CA TRP A 39 5.04 -6.76 2.29
C TRP A 39 4.31 -6.51 3.60
N LEU A 40 3.30 -5.63 3.61
CA LEU A 40 2.50 -5.38 4.80
C LEU A 40 1.83 -6.66 5.32
N SER A 41 1.18 -7.44 4.45
CA SER A 41 0.53 -8.69 4.84
C SER A 41 1.54 -9.69 5.41
N SER A 42 2.74 -9.81 4.83
CA SER A 42 3.79 -10.69 5.35
C SER A 42 4.31 -10.24 6.72
N ILE A 43 4.52 -8.94 6.93
CA ILE A 43 4.89 -8.38 8.23
C ILE A 43 3.79 -8.66 9.26
N TRP A 44 2.54 -8.45 8.87
CA TRP A 44 1.37 -8.63 9.74
C TRP A 44 1.11 -10.09 10.11
N GLU A 45 1.28 -11.02 9.16
CA GLU A 45 1.24 -12.46 9.40
C GLU A 45 2.34 -12.89 10.39
N GLY A 46 3.53 -12.30 10.28
CA GLY A 46 4.60 -12.47 11.26
C GLY A 46 4.14 -12.06 12.67
N ILE A 47 3.55 -10.88 12.80
CA ILE A 47 3.04 -10.35 14.09
C ILE A 47 1.97 -11.27 14.68
N GLY A 48 0.94 -11.63 13.91
CA GLY A 48 -0.16 -12.48 14.36
C GLY A 48 0.30 -13.86 14.86
N ASN A 49 1.37 -14.40 14.26
CA ASN A 49 1.98 -15.66 14.67
C ASN A 49 2.89 -15.55 15.91
N GLY A 50 2.99 -14.38 16.54
CA GLY A 50 3.88 -14.12 17.67
C GLY A 50 5.37 -14.15 17.30
N ARG A 51 5.70 -14.07 16.01
CA ARG A 51 7.07 -14.16 15.48
C ARG A 51 7.57 -12.86 14.84
N GLY A 52 6.69 -11.87 14.67
CA GLY A 52 6.96 -10.56 14.11
C GLY A 52 7.06 -9.50 15.20
N GLN A 53 7.81 -8.44 14.92
CA GLN A 53 7.78 -7.22 15.71
C GLN A 53 6.68 -6.29 15.18
N PRO A 54 6.05 -5.48 16.05
CA PRO A 54 5.14 -4.44 15.59
C PRO A 54 5.78 -3.57 14.51
N MET A 55 5.03 -3.27 13.46
CA MET A 55 5.54 -2.50 12.33
C MET A 55 5.61 -1.02 12.68
N PRO A 56 6.78 -0.38 12.71
CA PRO A 56 6.85 1.06 12.93
C PRO A 56 6.31 1.81 11.71
N VAL A 57 5.57 2.89 11.97
CA VAL A 57 5.03 3.81 10.95
C VAL A 57 5.47 5.26 11.19
N MET A 58 6.01 5.55 12.37
CA MET A 58 6.62 6.83 12.71
C MET A 58 7.78 6.64 13.67
N PHE A 59 8.86 7.38 13.43
CA PHE A 59 9.96 7.58 14.37
C PHE A 59 10.06 9.06 14.71
N GLU A 60 10.19 9.38 16.00
CA GLU A 60 10.26 10.77 16.46
C GLU A 60 11.46 11.54 15.89
N THR A 61 12.56 10.84 15.61
CA THR A 61 13.78 11.44 15.05
C THR A 61 14.37 10.57 13.95
N ARG A 62 15.20 11.19 13.11
CA ARG A 62 15.97 10.46 12.09
C ARG A 62 16.86 9.38 12.69
N SER A 63 17.48 9.69 13.82
CA SER A 63 18.42 8.77 14.49
C SER A 63 17.72 7.50 14.98
N ASN A 64 16.44 7.60 15.37
CA ASN A 64 15.66 6.44 15.78
C ASN A 64 15.36 5.52 14.58
N LEU A 65 15.00 6.10 13.43
CA LEU A 65 14.82 5.36 12.17
C LEU A 65 16.12 4.67 11.75
N GLU A 66 17.24 5.40 11.72
CA GLU A 66 18.56 4.86 11.32
C GLU A 66 19.00 3.71 12.24
N LYS A 67 18.79 3.86 13.56
CA LYS A 67 19.09 2.83 14.54
C LYS A 67 18.23 1.58 14.34
N TRP A 68 16.91 1.76 14.18
CA TRP A 68 16.00 0.64 13.95
C TRP A 68 16.32 -0.10 12.65
N ALA A 69 16.60 0.63 11.57
CA ALA A 69 16.99 0.04 10.29
C ALA A 69 18.26 -0.81 10.43
N CYS A 70 19.30 -0.27 11.07
CA CYS A 70 20.53 -1.01 11.31
C CYS A 70 20.32 -2.27 12.18
N GLN A 71 19.48 -2.19 13.21
CA GLN A 71 19.18 -3.32 14.09
C GLN A 71 18.41 -4.46 13.41
N ASN A 72 17.71 -4.16 12.32
CA ASN A 72 16.87 -5.12 11.59
C ASN A 72 17.45 -5.50 10.22
N ASN A 73 18.74 -5.22 9.99
CA ASN A 73 19.45 -5.46 8.73
C ASN A 73 18.73 -4.85 7.52
N HIS A 74 18.38 -3.57 7.67
CA HIS A 74 17.85 -2.75 6.59
C HIS A 74 18.87 -1.74 6.09
N SER A 75 18.91 -1.58 4.78
CA SER A 75 19.66 -0.52 4.11
C SER A 75 18.80 0.73 3.95
N LEU A 76 19.37 1.91 4.25
CA LEU A 76 18.73 3.21 4.04
C LEU A 76 19.44 4.00 2.95
N THR A 77 18.75 4.23 1.83
CA THR A 77 19.25 5.02 0.70
C THR A 77 18.65 6.42 0.74
N PRO A 78 19.44 7.49 0.92
CA PRO A 78 18.92 8.85 0.98
C PRO A 78 18.41 9.32 -0.39
N ILE A 79 17.24 9.97 -0.40
CA ILE A 79 16.75 10.69 -1.58
C ILE A 79 17.19 12.16 -1.48
N CYS A 80 18.13 12.56 -2.33
CA CYS A 80 18.73 13.88 -2.33
C CYS A 80 18.24 14.73 -3.53
N PHE A 81 17.40 15.73 -3.27
CA PHE A 81 16.91 16.68 -4.29
C PHE A 81 17.89 17.84 -4.57
N THR A 82 18.85 18.04 -3.67
CA THR A 82 19.85 19.11 -3.71
C THR A 82 21.11 18.60 -3.04
N ASN A 83 22.28 19.24 -3.25
CA ASN A 83 23.55 18.95 -2.57
C ASN A 83 23.53 19.18 -1.03
N LYS A 84 22.35 19.11 -0.39
CA LYS A 84 22.18 19.26 1.06
C LYS A 84 22.69 18.02 1.78
N LYS A 85 23.51 18.25 2.81
CA LYS A 85 24.07 17.20 3.69
C LYS A 85 23.05 16.43 4.54
N LYS A 86 21.77 16.83 4.54
CA LYS A 86 20.71 16.21 5.36
C LYS A 86 19.52 15.82 4.47
N PRO A 87 19.29 14.52 4.22
CA PRO A 87 18.13 14.07 3.46
C PRO A 87 16.84 14.32 4.24
N ASN A 88 15.74 14.54 3.52
CA ASN A 88 14.38 14.61 4.10
C ASN A 88 13.53 13.38 3.73
N ALA A 89 14.11 12.45 2.98
CA ALA A 89 13.48 11.21 2.59
C ALA A 89 14.54 10.11 2.46
N TYR A 90 14.15 8.89 2.81
CA TYR A 90 14.93 7.67 2.64
C TYR A 90 14.07 6.60 1.98
N ILE A 91 14.73 5.78 1.17
CA ILE A 91 14.21 4.49 0.76
C ILE A 91 14.84 3.46 1.67
N LEU A 92 14.00 2.67 2.32
CA LEU A 92 14.42 1.54 3.13
C LEU A 92 14.28 0.26 2.31
N LEU A 93 15.36 -0.51 2.25
CA LEU A 93 15.39 -1.85 1.65
C LEU A 93 15.65 -2.89 2.74
N GLY A 94 14.87 -3.96 2.78
CA GLY A 94 15.20 -5.13 3.58
C GLY A 94 16.21 -6.02 2.86
N ASP A 95 17.40 -6.13 3.44
CA ASP A 95 18.49 -6.93 2.89
C ASP A 95 18.19 -8.43 3.01
N ASP A 96 19.01 -9.28 2.39
CA ASP A 96 18.84 -10.74 2.44
C ASP A 96 18.90 -11.28 3.89
N ASP A 97 19.65 -10.62 4.77
CA ASP A 97 19.77 -10.96 6.19
C ASP A 97 18.74 -10.23 7.07
N ALA A 98 17.79 -9.48 6.49
CA ALA A 98 16.66 -8.92 7.24
C ALA A 98 15.81 -10.03 7.87
N ILE A 99 15.10 -9.68 8.95
CA ILE A 99 14.10 -10.56 9.55
C ILE A 99 13.15 -11.05 8.45
N ASN A 100 12.79 -12.34 8.45
CA ASN A 100 12.12 -13.02 7.32
C ASN A 100 10.95 -12.23 6.68
N TRP A 101 10.14 -11.52 7.47
CA TRP A 101 8.98 -10.75 7.01
C TRP A 101 9.33 -9.43 6.32
N TYR A 102 10.56 -8.96 6.54
CA TYR A 102 11.10 -7.70 6.06
C TYR A 102 12.04 -7.85 4.86
N ARG A 103 12.45 -9.07 4.51
CA ARG A 103 13.33 -9.32 3.36
C ARG A 103 12.69 -8.84 2.05
N GLY A 104 13.45 -8.06 1.28
CA GLY A 104 13.00 -7.50 0.01
C GLY A 104 11.92 -6.43 0.13
N THR A 105 11.59 -5.99 1.36
CA THR A 105 10.67 -4.87 1.55
C THR A 105 11.29 -3.57 1.07
N PHE A 106 10.46 -2.68 0.52
CA PHE A 106 10.93 -1.45 -0.10
C PHE A 106 10.02 -0.27 0.28
N PHE A 107 10.37 0.43 1.35
CA PHE A 107 9.52 1.44 1.98
C PHE A 107 10.08 2.86 1.83
N LEU A 108 9.20 3.82 1.53
CA LEU A 108 9.55 5.23 1.51
C LEU A 108 9.28 5.86 2.88
N TRP A 109 10.32 6.46 3.46
CA TRP A 109 10.25 7.22 4.70
C TRP A 109 10.52 8.69 4.43
N VAL A 110 9.68 9.58 4.96
CA VAL A 110 9.83 11.03 4.78
C VAL A 110 9.74 11.79 6.09
N LYS A 111 10.38 12.94 6.16
CA LYS A 111 10.21 13.87 7.28
C LYS A 111 8.80 14.46 7.24
N ALA A 112 8.03 14.32 8.33
CA ALA A 112 6.59 14.59 8.40
C ALA A 112 6.17 16.00 7.89
N ASN A 113 6.99 17.01 8.18
CA ASN A 113 6.70 18.39 7.80
C ASN A 113 7.30 18.82 6.45
N TRP A 114 8.02 17.94 5.77
CA TRP A 114 8.66 18.27 4.50
C TRP A 114 7.63 18.30 3.36
N LYS A 115 7.59 19.40 2.60
CA LYS A 115 6.61 19.61 1.52
C LYS A 115 6.94 18.85 0.23
N GLY A 116 8.16 18.34 0.09
CA GLY A 116 8.62 17.66 -1.13
C GLY A 116 8.32 16.17 -1.18
N TYR A 117 7.54 15.61 -0.24
CA TYR A 117 7.27 14.17 -0.16
C TYR A 117 6.71 13.58 -1.44
N ARG A 118 5.89 14.33 -2.20
CA ARG A 118 5.39 13.90 -3.52
C ARG A 118 6.53 13.59 -4.50
N LYS A 119 7.55 14.45 -4.55
CA LYS A 119 8.74 14.22 -5.40
C LYS A 119 9.59 13.03 -4.91
N ALA A 120 9.60 12.75 -3.61
CA ALA A 120 10.23 11.53 -3.10
C ALA A 120 9.44 10.28 -3.47
N PHE A 121 8.12 10.40 -3.46
CA PHE A 121 7.22 9.34 -3.91
C PHE A 121 7.39 9.08 -5.41
N GLU A 122 7.58 10.11 -6.23
CA GLU A 122 7.99 9.97 -7.65
C GLU A 122 9.24 9.12 -7.78
N ILE A 123 10.31 9.49 -7.08
CA ILE A 123 11.58 8.77 -7.15
C ILE A 123 11.44 7.32 -6.66
N TRP A 124 10.61 7.08 -5.64
CA TRP A 124 10.35 5.74 -5.12
C TRP A 124 9.63 4.87 -6.16
N LEU A 125 8.59 5.39 -6.81
CA LEU A 125 7.91 4.72 -7.93
C LEU A 125 8.87 4.46 -9.10
N ASP A 126 9.83 5.37 -9.25
CA ASP A 126 10.78 5.36 -10.34
C ASP A 126 11.81 4.26 -10.34
N GLN A 127 12.16 3.75 -9.17
CA GLN A 127 13.34 2.92 -9.03
C GLN A 127 13.29 1.61 -9.84
N ASN A 128 12.10 1.24 -10.33
CA ASN A 128 11.89 0.01 -11.09
C ASN A 128 11.55 0.26 -12.58
N ARG A 129 11.78 1.47 -13.12
CA ARG A 129 11.37 1.82 -14.50
C ARG A 129 12.36 1.39 -15.61
N SER A 130 13.47 0.75 -15.28
CA SER A 130 14.51 0.40 -16.26
C SER A 130 14.50 -1.09 -16.62
N GLY A 131 14.49 -1.38 -17.93
CA GLY A 131 14.85 -2.67 -18.53
C GLY A 131 14.27 -3.89 -17.82
N ASP A 132 15.15 -4.78 -17.38
CA ASP A 132 14.85 -6.08 -16.75
C ASP A 132 13.91 -5.98 -15.53
N SER A 133 13.95 -4.86 -14.81
CA SER A 133 13.03 -4.65 -13.67
C SER A 133 11.61 -4.45 -14.16
N LEU A 134 11.38 -3.69 -15.23
CA LEU A 134 10.05 -3.42 -15.75
C LEU A 134 9.41 -4.69 -16.33
N GLU A 135 10.16 -5.46 -17.12
CA GLU A 135 9.69 -6.75 -17.66
C GLU A 135 9.25 -7.69 -16.52
N TYR A 136 10.08 -7.83 -15.48
CA TYR A 136 9.75 -8.63 -14.29
C TYR A 136 8.45 -8.15 -13.61
N LEU A 137 8.23 -6.84 -13.50
CA LEU A 137 7.00 -6.30 -12.92
C LEU A 137 5.77 -6.61 -13.78
N HIS A 138 5.91 -6.60 -15.11
CA HIS A 138 4.84 -6.99 -16.04
C HIS A 138 4.49 -8.48 -15.90
N ASP A 139 5.49 -9.35 -15.82
CA ASP A 139 5.29 -10.79 -15.61
C ASP A 139 4.59 -11.08 -14.29
N CYS A 140 5.04 -10.44 -13.21
CA CYS A 140 4.42 -10.57 -11.90
C CYS A 140 2.96 -10.11 -11.91
N ALA A 141 2.65 -9.02 -12.62
CA ALA A 141 1.28 -8.55 -12.80
C ALA A 141 0.45 -9.58 -13.59
N ILE A 142 0.95 -10.06 -14.74
CA ILE A 142 0.31 -11.09 -15.59
C ILE A 142 -0.07 -12.33 -14.76
N GLU A 143 0.87 -12.89 -14.03
CA GLU A 143 0.62 -14.09 -13.21
C GLU A 143 -0.43 -13.84 -12.12
N THR A 144 -0.41 -12.63 -11.54
CA THR A 144 -1.42 -12.23 -10.57
C THR A 144 -2.80 -12.12 -11.20
N TYR A 145 -2.94 -11.52 -12.39
CA TYR A 145 -4.22 -11.46 -13.09
C TYR A 145 -4.76 -12.83 -13.50
N LYS A 146 -3.88 -13.72 -13.98
CA LYS A 146 -4.25 -15.10 -14.30
C LYS A 146 -4.77 -15.82 -13.06
N SER A 147 -4.08 -15.66 -11.93
CA SER A 147 -4.52 -16.15 -10.63
C SER A 147 -5.90 -15.59 -10.27
N ALA A 148 -6.12 -14.28 -10.39
CA ALA A 148 -7.41 -13.65 -10.10
C ALA A 148 -8.55 -14.25 -10.95
N ILE A 149 -8.37 -14.38 -12.26
CA ILE A 149 -9.36 -15.01 -13.15
C ILE A 149 -9.69 -16.43 -12.70
N ASN A 150 -8.68 -17.22 -12.34
CA ASN A 150 -8.88 -18.60 -11.89
C ASN A 150 -9.70 -18.65 -10.60
N LEU A 151 -9.43 -17.75 -9.65
CA LEU A 151 -10.19 -17.67 -8.39
C LEU A 151 -11.64 -17.20 -8.60
N ILE A 152 -11.89 -16.29 -9.55
CA ILE A 152 -13.24 -15.86 -9.93
C ILE A 152 -14.00 -17.04 -10.56
N LYS A 153 -13.36 -17.75 -11.50
CA LYS A 153 -13.96 -18.91 -12.17
C LYS A 153 -14.26 -20.05 -11.20
N ALA A 154 -13.40 -20.25 -10.20
CA ALA A 154 -13.61 -21.21 -9.12
C ALA A 154 -14.68 -20.76 -8.10
N GLY A 155 -15.27 -19.57 -8.29
CA GLY A 155 -16.31 -19.05 -7.41
C GLY A 155 -15.80 -18.77 -6.00
N VAL A 156 -14.51 -18.53 -5.83
CA VAL A 156 -13.94 -18.32 -4.50
C VAL A 156 -13.97 -16.84 -4.12
N ILE A 157 -13.78 -15.96 -5.11
CA ILE A 157 -14.04 -14.52 -4.99
C ILE A 157 -15.27 -14.14 -5.81
N PHE A 158 -15.98 -13.08 -5.41
CA PHE A 158 -17.25 -12.64 -6.01
C PHE A 158 -18.42 -13.65 -6.00
N LYS A 159 -18.49 -14.52 -4.98
CA LYS A 159 -19.55 -15.55 -4.78
C LYS A 159 -21.00 -15.08 -4.97
N LYS A 160 -21.30 -13.81 -4.70
CA LYS A 160 -22.65 -13.23 -4.72
C LYS A 160 -22.98 -12.42 -5.99
N ARG A 161 -22.08 -12.39 -6.97
CA ARG A 161 -22.28 -11.66 -8.23
C ARG A 161 -23.03 -12.50 -9.26
N THR A 162 -23.77 -11.83 -10.13
CA THR A 162 -24.44 -12.51 -11.25
C THR A 162 -23.41 -13.03 -12.27
N PRO A 163 -23.73 -14.09 -13.05
CA PRO A 163 -22.83 -14.59 -14.09
C PRO A 163 -22.42 -13.53 -15.12
N GLN A 164 -23.30 -12.58 -15.43
CA GLN A 164 -23.01 -11.47 -16.35
C GLN A 164 -22.01 -10.47 -15.78
N GLU A 165 -22.15 -10.09 -14.50
CA GLU A 165 -21.15 -9.25 -13.82
C GLU A 165 -19.80 -9.95 -13.73
N VAL A 166 -19.79 -11.24 -13.36
CA VAL A 166 -18.58 -12.06 -13.31
C VAL A 166 -17.89 -12.11 -14.67
N LYS A 167 -18.64 -12.35 -15.75
CA LYS A 167 -18.11 -12.34 -17.12
C LYS A 167 -17.51 -10.99 -17.50
N LYS A 168 -18.20 -9.88 -17.15
CA LYS A 168 -17.69 -8.52 -17.41
C LYS A 168 -16.36 -8.29 -16.67
N ILE A 169 -16.27 -8.69 -15.41
CA ILE A 169 -15.04 -8.57 -14.61
C ILE A 169 -13.90 -9.40 -15.21
N ILE A 170 -14.15 -10.67 -15.55
CA ILE A 170 -13.14 -11.54 -16.17
C ILE A 170 -12.62 -10.92 -17.47
N ASN A 171 -13.52 -10.37 -18.31
CA ASN A 171 -13.12 -9.72 -19.56
C ASN A 171 -12.26 -8.48 -19.33
N LEU A 172 -12.60 -7.66 -18.32
CA LEU A 172 -11.79 -6.50 -17.93
C LEU A 172 -10.39 -6.93 -17.48
N ILE A 173 -10.28 -7.97 -16.65
CA ILE A 173 -9.00 -8.50 -16.18
C ILE A 173 -8.20 -9.12 -17.34
N ALA A 174 -8.85 -9.88 -18.23
CA ALA A 174 -8.19 -10.48 -19.39
C ALA A 174 -7.65 -9.42 -20.36
N ALA A 175 -8.38 -8.31 -20.53
CA ALA A 175 -7.88 -7.18 -21.30
C ALA A 175 -6.61 -6.58 -20.69
N GLN A 176 -6.50 -6.54 -19.35
CA GLN A 176 -5.26 -6.11 -18.68
C GLN A 176 -4.10 -7.08 -18.92
N ILE A 177 -4.32 -8.40 -18.91
CA ILE A 177 -3.26 -9.37 -19.24
C ILE A 177 -2.67 -9.10 -20.62
N LEU A 178 -3.52 -8.99 -21.64
CA LEU A 178 -3.08 -8.71 -23.03
C LEU A 178 -2.32 -7.38 -23.12
N LEU A 179 -2.71 -6.42 -22.30
CA LEU A 179 -2.10 -5.10 -22.23
C LEU A 179 -0.72 -5.14 -21.59
N HIS A 180 -0.55 -5.93 -20.52
CA HIS A 180 0.75 -6.16 -19.91
C HIS A 180 1.68 -6.95 -20.83
N GLU A 181 1.17 -7.98 -21.52
CA GLU A 181 1.92 -8.78 -22.50
C GLU A 181 2.42 -7.90 -23.67
N LYS A 182 1.57 -7.01 -24.18
CA LYS A 182 1.95 -6.06 -25.24
C LYS A 182 3.05 -5.09 -24.81
N ASN A 183 3.11 -4.78 -23.51
CA ASN A 183 4.02 -3.78 -22.94
C ASN A 183 5.23 -4.40 -22.23
N LEU A 184 5.49 -5.71 -22.34
CA LEU A 184 6.69 -6.35 -21.75
C LEU A 184 8.00 -5.67 -22.21
N ASN A 185 8.03 -5.19 -23.46
CA ASN A 185 9.17 -4.49 -24.04
C ASN A 185 8.97 -2.96 -24.09
N PHE A 186 8.00 -2.42 -23.34
CA PHE A 186 7.72 -0.99 -23.34
C PHE A 186 8.83 -0.23 -22.62
N ASP A 187 9.38 0.81 -23.26
CA ASP A 187 10.35 1.69 -22.63
C ASP A 187 9.64 2.83 -21.89
N ALA A 188 9.61 2.73 -20.56
CA ALA A 188 9.03 3.74 -19.68
C ALA A 188 9.97 4.94 -19.41
N SER A 189 11.17 4.97 -20.00
CA SER A 189 12.15 6.05 -19.78
C SER A 189 11.65 7.44 -20.20
N ASN A 190 10.73 7.50 -21.17
CA ASN A 190 10.18 8.75 -21.70
C ASN A 190 8.93 9.26 -20.96
N ILE A 191 8.42 8.52 -19.97
CA ILE A 191 7.27 8.96 -19.18
C ILE A 191 7.70 10.06 -18.20
N SER A 192 7.04 11.21 -18.27
CA SER A 192 7.32 12.33 -17.38
C SER A 192 6.82 12.05 -15.95
N GLY A 193 7.43 12.71 -14.96
CA GLY A 193 7.02 12.56 -13.55
C GLY A 193 5.59 12.99 -13.26
N GLU A 194 5.06 13.96 -14.03
CA GLU A 194 3.65 14.39 -13.89
C GLU A 194 2.69 13.29 -14.36
N GLU A 195 3.02 12.60 -15.44
CA GLU A 195 2.18 11.50 -15.93
C GLU A 195 2.24 10.30 -14.96
N LEU A 196 3.39 10.03 -14.31
CA LEU A 196 3.49 9.06 -13.20
C LEU A 196 2.51 9.39 -12.05
N PHE A 197 2.19 10.66 -11.79
CA PHE A 197 1.30 10.99 -10.68
C PHE A 197 -0.16 11.04 -11.05
N ALA A 198 -0.52 11.03 -12.34
CA ALA A 198 -1.90 11.13 -12.76
C ALA A 198 -2.81 10.08 -12.08
N PRO A 199 -2.44 8.78 -11.95
CA PRO A 199 -3.23 7.82 -11.19
C PRO A 199 -3.35 8.12 -9.68
N PHE A 200 -2.32 8.73 -9.09
CA PHE A 200 -2.27 9.15 -7.67
C PHE A 200 -3.08 10.42 -7.36
N ASP A 201 -3.77 11.00 -8.35
CA ASP A 201 -4.75 12.06 -8.11
C ASP A 201 -6.19 11.54 -8.20
N TYR A 202 -6.42 10.42 -8.90
CA TYR A 202 -7.76 9.86 -9.15
C TYR A 202 -8.10 8.61 -8.32
N THR A 203 -7.20 7.62 -8.23
CA THR A 203 -7.51 6.30 -7.64
C THR A 203 -6.74 5.99 -6.37
N LEU A 204 -5.53 6.52 -6.28
CA LEU A 204 -4.63 6.35 -5.14
C LEU A 204 -4.28 7.72 -4.58
N ASP A 205 -3.86 7.77 -3.34
CA ASP A 205 -3.11 8.88 -2.79
C ASP A 205 -1.76 8.34 -2.30
N GLY A 206 -0.68 9.10 -2.53
CA GLY A 206 0.61 8.86 -1.89
C GLY A 206 0.64 9.64 -0.59
N ASP A 207 0.29 9.00 0.52
CA ASP A 207 0.07 9.71 1.79
C ASP A 207 0.88 9.12 2.94
N HIS A 208 1.00 9.93 3.98
CA HIS A 208 1.57 9.53 5.25
C HIS A 208 0.63 8.51 5.90
N VAL A 209 1.20 7.42 6.41
CA VAL A 209 0.41 6.45 7.20
C VAL A 209 -0.16 7.13 8.44
N VAL A 210 0.63 8.02 9.07
CA VAL A 210 0.20 8.84 10.20
C VAL A 210 -0.17 10.24 9.74
N ASN A 211 -1.35 10.72 10.16
CA ASN A 211 -1.82 12.07 9.86
C ASN A 211 -0.78 13.15 10.23
N LYS A 212 -0.34 13.91 9.23
CA LYS A 212 0.59 15.04 9.40
C LYS A 212 0.13 16.05 10.44
N SER A 213 -1.18 16.27 10.57
CA SER A 213 -1.71 17.25 11.52
C SER A 213 -1.51 16.83 12.98
N SER A 214 -1.49 15.52 13.25
CA SER A 214 -1.19 14.93 14.55
C SER A 214 0.29 15.05 14.93
N LEU A 215 1.17 15.31 13.95
CA LEU A 215 2.62 15.40 14.10
C LEU A 215 3.16 16.83 14.10
N LYS A 216 2.28 17.85 14.18
CA LYS A 216 2.68 19.27 14.14
C LYS A 216 3.73 19.64 15.18
N ASP A 217 3.67 19.03 16.36
CA ASP A 217 4.58 19.30 17.49
C ASP A 217 5.86 18.43 17.44
N LEU A 218 5.97 17.55 16.44
CA LEU A 218 7.12 16.66 16.20
C LEU A 218 7.85 17.06 14.91
N SER A 219 8.58 18.18 14.95
CA SER A 219 9.22 18.75 13.75
C SER A 219 10.28 17.87 13.10
N ASP A 220 10.84 16.90 13.82
CA ASP A 220 11.82 15.94 13.31
C ASP A 220 11.28 14.53 13.09
N ALA A 221 9.96 14.33 13.20
CA ALA A 221 9.36 13.02 12.97
C ALA A 221 9.57 12.54 11.52
N TRP A 222 9.84 11.25 11.40
CA TRP A 222 9.94 10.50 10.16
C TRP A 222 8.78 9.53 10.08
N VAL A 223 8.13 9.50 8.93
CA VAL A 223 6.88 8.78 8.73
C VAL A 223 6.96 7.94 7.48
N LEU A 224 6.37 6.75 7.59
CA LEU A 224 6.16 5.87 6.46
C LEU A 224 5.17 6.50 5.48
N MET A 225 5.51 6.46 4.20
CA MET A 225 4.62 6.77 3.09
C MET A 225 4.04 5.48 2.53
N ALA A 226 2.79 5.55 2.10
CA ALA A 226 2.08 4.41 1.51
C ALA A 226 1.29 4.85 0.26
N PRO A 227 1.24 4.01 -0.79
CA PRO A 227 0.16 4.09 -1.77
C PRO A 227 -1.14 3.58 -1.14
N VAL A 228 -2.11 4.45 -0.96
CA VAL A 228 -3.42 4.14 -0.37
C VAL A 228 -4.54 4.43 -1.36
N HIS A 229 -5.68 3.74 -1.25
CA HIS A 229 -6.84 4.07 -2.09
C HIS A 229 -7.39 5.45 -1.73
N ALA A 230 -7.58 6.30 -2.73
CA ALA A 230 -8.03 7.68 -2.52
C ALA A 230 -9.38 7.74 -1.77
N ASP A 231 -10.32 6.88 -2.13
CA ASP A 231 -11.65 6.82 -1.48
C ASP A 231 -11.56 6.41 -0.01
N ALA A 232 -10.73 5.42 0.30
CA ALA A 232 -10.45 5.02 1.68
C ALA A 232 -9.73 6.14 2.43
N ASN A 233 -8.66 6.69 1.85
CA ASN A 233 -7.79 7.70 2.48
C ASN A 233 -8.55 8.98 2.83
N ARG A 234 -9.26 9.57 1.86
CA ARG A 234 -9.99 10.83 2.04
C ARG A 234 -11.11 10.67 3.06
N GLY A 235 -11.86 9.57 2.99
CA GLY A 235 -12.91 9.26 3.97
C GLY A 235 -12.35 9.02 5.37
N PHE A 236 -11.24 8.29 5.47
CA PHE A 236 -10.54 8.02 6.72
C PHE A 236 -10.02 9.30 7.37
N GLY A 237 -9.42 10.20 6.59
CA GLY A 237 -8.97 11.51 7.07
C GLY A 237 -10.11 12.35 7.71
N CYS A 238 -11.28 12.36 7.06
CA CYS A 238 -12.43 13.12 7.54
C CYS A 238 -13.11 12.52 8.78
N ARG A 239 -13.19 11.18 8.89
CA ARG A 239 -13.98 10.48 9.91
C ARG A 239 -13.16 9.96 11.08
N VAL A 240 -11.92 9.54 10.82
CA VAL A 240 -11.05 8.88 11.78
C VAL A 240 -9.92 9.81 12.20
N GLU A 241 -9.04 10.20 11.27
CA GLU A 241 -7.82 10.94 11.62
C GLU A 241 -8.08 12.33 12.21
N ARG A 242 -9.22 12.96 11.89
CA ARG A 242 -9.62 14.24 12.48
C ARG A 242 -9.73 14.17 14.01
N ASN A 243 -9.99 12.98 14.54
CA ASN A 243 -10.15 12.74 15.97
C ASN A 243 -8.87 12.22 16.64
N TYR A 244 -7.80 11.99 15.88
CA TYR A 244 -6.54 11.50 16.44
C TYR A 244 -5.90 12.53 17.36
N PRO A 245 -5.29 12.09 18.48
CA PRO A 245 -4.59 13.00 19.37
C PRO A 245 -3.39 13.63 18.65
N ARG A 246 -2.94 14.78 19.17
CA ARG A 246 -1.64 15.33 18.81
C ARG A 246 -0.56 14.59 19.58
N TYR A 247 0.43 14.07 18.86
CA TYR A 247 1.58 13.42 19.44
C TYR A 247 2.57 14.46 19.97
N LYS A 248 3.18 14.16 21.12
CA LYS A 248 4.08 15.07 21.84
C LYS A 248 5.51 14.55 21.83
N GLN A 249 6.46 15.44 22.08
CA GLN A 249 7.86 15.06 22.29
C GLN A 249 7.95 13.95 23.36
N GLY A 250 8.79 12.95 23.12
CA GLY A 250 8.91 11.73 23.92
C GLY A 250 8.01 10.57 23.45
N THR A 251 7.28 10.72 22.33
CA THR A 251 6.48 9.61 21.75
C THR A 251 7.38 8.45 21.29
N GLY A 252 8.61 8.72 20.86
CA GLY A 252 9.56 7.69 20.43
C GLY A 252 9.22 7.07 19.08
N VAL A 253 8.37 6.04 19.08
CA VAL A 253 7.96 5.27 17.89
C VAL A 253 6.45 5.11 17.93
N LEU A 254 5.78 5.26 16.79
CA LEU A 254 4.40 4.77 16.62
C LEU A 254 4.41 3.54 15.74
N GLU A 255 3.64 2.56 16.18
CA GLU A 255 3.45 1.28 15.50
C GLU A 255 2.14 1.32 14.70
N LEU A 256 2.04 0.48 13.67
CA LEU A 256 0.88 0.38 12.80
C LEU A 256 -0.30 -0.19 13.61
N ASP A 257 -1.27 0.66 13.94
CA ASP A 257 -2.48 0.25 14.66
C ASP A 257 -3.56 -0.34 13.72
N PRO A 258 -4.59 -1.02 14.26
CA PRO A 258 -5.66 -1.60 13.45
C PRO A 258 -6.40 -0.59 12.55
N SER A 259 -6.65 0.64 13.01
CA SER A 259 -7.31 1.67 12.20
C SER A 259 -6.41 2.14 11.04
N MET A 260 -5.11 2.32 11.29
CA MET A 260 -4.14 2.60 10.23
C MET A 260 -4.00 1.43 9.26
N ALA A 261 -4.06 0.19 9.73
CA ALA A 261 -4.09 -0.98 8.85
C ALA A 261 -5.35 -0.98 7.97
N PHE A 262 -6.51 -0.64 8.55
CA PHE A 262 -7.74 -0.45 7.77
C PHE A 262 -7.53 0.58 6.64
N LYS A 263 -6.93 1.74 6.92
CA LYS A 263 -6.58 2.75 5.89
C LYS A 263 -5.71 2.16 4.77
N LEU A 264 -4.74 1.31 5.11
CA LEU A 264 -3.81 0.71 4.17
C LEU A 264 -4.42 -0.39 3.30
N PHE A 265 -5.38 -1.16 3.82
CA PHE A 265 -5.96 -2.32 3.14
C PHE A 265 -7.35 -2.07 2.54
N ALA A 266 -8.15 -1.17 3.11
CA ALA A 266 -9.48 -0.86 2.60
C ALA A 266 -9.40 -0.22 1.19
N SER A 267 -10.43 -0.47 0.40
CA SER A 267 -10.63 0.17 -0.91
C SER A 267 -11.59 1.36 -0.84
N PHE A 268 -12.42 1.45 0.19
CA PHE A 268 -13.35 2.54 0.43
C PHE A 268 -13.56 2.75 1.94
N MET A 269 -14.05 3.94 2.30
CA MET A 269 -14.44 4.24 3.68
C MET A 269 -15.94 3.95 3.88
N PRO A 270 -16.32 3.05 4.80
CA PRO A 270 -17.72 2.72 5.05
C PRO A 270 -18.46 3.90 5.66
N THR A 271 -19.75 4.02 5.33
CA THR A 271 -20.64 5.07 5.86
C THR A 271 -21.69 4.56 6.82
N ASN A 272 -21.88 3.25 6.88
CA ASN A 272 -22.86 2.57 7.72
C ASN A 272 -22.34 1.18 8.14
N PRO A 273 -22.97 0.51 9.13
CA PRO A 273 -22.49 -0.79 9.64
C PRO A 273 -22.44 -1.90 8.58
N LYS A 274 -23.39 -1.92 7.64
CA LYS A 274 -23.43 -2.92 6.56
C LYS A 274 -22.22 -2.75 5.63
N GLU A 275 -21.92 -1.52 5.24
CA GLU A 275 -20.73 -1.21 4.45
C GLU A 275 -19.43 -1.53 5.21
N LEU A 276 -19.42 -1.36 6.54
CA LEU A 276 -18.27 -1.75 7.36
C LEU A 276 -18.05 -3.27 7.32
N GLU A 277 -19.11 -4.08 7.45
CA GLU A 277 -19.00 -5.54 7.30
C GLU A 277 -18.49 -5.94 5.91
N GLU A 278 -18.95 -5.26 4.87
CA GLU A 278 -18.45 -5.47 3.50
C GLU A 278 -16.96 -5.12 3.40
N ALA A 279 -16.55 -3.95 3.90
CA ALA A 279 -15.16 -3.50 3.93
C ALA A 279 -14.25 -4.46 4.71
N MET A 280 -14.66 -4.89 5.90
CA MET A 280 -13.91 -5.85 6.72
C MET A 280 -13.80 -7.20 6.04
N GLY A 281 -14.84 -7.65 5.33
CA GLY A 281 -14.76 -8.82 4.49
C GLY A 281 -13.67 -8.70 3.41
N PHE A 282 -13.50 -7.50 2.82
CA PHE A 282 -12.40 -7.26 1.87
C PHE A 282 -11.03 -7.23 2.55
N VAL A 283 -10.90 -6.50 3.66
CA VAL A 283 -9.64 -6.40 4.43
C VAL A 283 -9.18 -7.77 4.91
N GLY A 284 -10.07 -8.58 5.50
CA GLY A 284 -9.75 -9.93 5.95
C GLY A 284 -9.24 -10.82 4.82
N ARG A 285 -9.89 -10.79 3.65
CA ARG A 285 -9.40 -11.50 2.46
C ARG A 285 -8.00 -11.05 2.03
N GLN A 286 -7.67 -9.76 2.21
CA GLN A 286 -6.38 -9.16 1.83
C GLN A 286 -5.24 -9.50 2.79
N MET A 287 -5.52 -9.55 4.08
CA MET A 287 -4.50 -9.77 5.10
C MET A 287 -4.18 -11.26 5.29
N GLY A 288 -5.11 -12.17 4.98
CA GLY A 288 -4.80 -13.61 4.91
C GLY A 288 -6.03 -14.51 4.74
N PRO A 289 -5.91 -15.69 4.09
CA PRO A 289 -6.94 -16.73 4.05
C PRO A 289 -6.73 -17.85 5.08
N LEU A 290 -5.78 -17.68 6.00
CA LEU A 290 -5.59 -18.55 7.17
C LEU A 290 -6.21 -17.80 8.35
N GLY A 291 -7.23 -18.36 9.00
CA GLY A 291 -8.04 -17.73 10.06
C GLY A 291 -7.30 -17.39 11.36
N GLU A 292 -6.00 -17.09 11.29
CA GLU A 292 -5.12 -16.70 12.40
C GLU A 292 -5.05 -15.17 12.56
N LEU A 293 -5.74 -14.40 11.71
CA LEU A 293 -5.84 -12.94 11.76
C LEU A 293 -7.21 -12.46 12.27
N ASP A 294 -8.06 -13.36 12.74
CA ASP A 294 -9.44 -13.05 13.14
C ASP A 294 -9.48 -12.03 14.27
N ASP A 295 -8.59 -12.13 15.27
CA ASP A 295 -8.50 -11.18 16.39
C ASP A 295 -8.16 -9.76 15.92
N VAL A 296 -7.25 -9.63 14.94
CA VAL A 296 -6.84 -8.32 14.41
C VAL A 296 -7.97 -7.72 13.57
N ILE A 297 -8.60 -8.54 12.71
CA ILE A 297 -9.75 -8.09 11.91
C ILE A 297 -10.91 -7.70 12.83
N GLU A 298 -11.10 -8.40 13.94
CA GLU A 298 -12.08 -8.04 14.98
C GLU A 298 -11.72 -6.71 15.64
N GLU A 299 -10.46 -6.51 16.06
CA GLU A 299 -10.00 -5.23 16.61
C GLU A 299 -10.20 -4.06 15.63
N MET A 300 -9.87 -4.26 14.34
CA MET A 300 -10.15 -3.29 13.29
C MET A 300 -11.65 -2.98 13.20
N TYR A 301 -12.50 -4.02 13.19
CA TYR A 301 -13.95 -3.83 13.14
C TYR A 301 -14.46 -3.04 14.34
N ILE A 302 -14.01 -3.37 15.55
CA ILE A 302 -14.40 -2.68 16.79
C ILE A 302 -14.00 -1.20 16.73
N GLN A 303 -12.75 -0.90 16.36
CA GLN A 303 -12.28 0.48 16.26
C GLN A 303 -13.04 1.26 15.19
N MET A 304 -13.17 0.70 13.99
CA MET A 304 -13.87 1.36 12.89
C MET A 304 -15.36 1.57 13.18
N LYS A 305 -16.02 0.62 13.86
CA LYS A 305 -17.42 0.76 14.28
C LYS A 305 -17.60 1.93 15.25
N SER A 306 -16.64 2.17 16.14
CA SER A 306 -16.69 3.31 17.06
C SER A 306 -16.65 4.67 16.35
N HIS A 307 -16.07 4.72 15.15
CA HIS A 307 -16.02 5.93 14.31
C HIS A 307 -17.26 6.12 13.42
N LEU A 308 -18.16 5.14 13.35
CA LEU A 308 -19.42 5.21 12.61
C LEU A 308 -20.65 5.50 13.49
N ALA A 309 -20.49 5.44 14.82
CA ALA A 309 -21.51 5.77 15.80
C ALA A 309 -21.57 7.28 16.06
#